data_AF-A0A7R9M3Q1-F1
#
_entry.id   AF-A0A7R9M3Q1-F1
#
_cell.length_a   1.000
_cell.length_b   1.000
_cell.length_c   1.000
_cell.angle_alpha   90.00
_cell.angle_beta   90.00
_cell.angle_gamma   90.00
#
_symmetry.space_group_name_H-M   'P 1'
#
loop_
_entity.id
_entity.type
_entity.pdbx_description
1 polymer ?
#
loop_
_entity_poly.entity_id
_entity_poly.type
_entity_poly.pdbx_seq_one_letter_code
_entity_poly.pdbx_strand_id
1 'polypeptide(L)'
;HVIADNILGIDEFERMLTKKEPLDECNAAALALKANLNESVDPCDDFYSYACGGWEASHTIPDDRLNVNNYNILDDNISEFFRESLTQTPFKSDSNAVTYASDFFKACIDEETRDARGMTTVIEALDSSGGWPILGRWGANRDKQFEWKDSLLNGNKTLGEDIADNGGLRESYRAFQTHVQTYGEPPRLPHVSQYSPQQLFFLSFASVRS
;
A
#
# COMPACT_ATOMS: atom_id res chain seq x y z
N HIS A 1 -12.95 -20.29 7.57
CA HIS A 1 -13.69 -19.81 6.39
C HIS A 1 -12.72 -19.11 5.47
N VAL A 2 -12.24 -17.90 5.80
CA VAL A 2 -11.28 -17.12 4.97
C VAL A 2 -10.05 -17.90 4.47
N ILE A 3 -9.41 -18.72 5.31
CA ILE A 3 -8.23 -19.52 4.88
C ILE A 3 -8.59 -20.57 3.81
N ALA A 4 -9.79 -21.14 3.86
CA ALA A 4 -10.23 -22.17 2.94
C ALA A 4 -10.74 -21.57 1.62
N ASP A 5 -11.39 -20.40 1.68
CA ASP A 5 -11.80 -19.63 0.51
C ASP A 5 -10.60 -19.21 -0.35
N ASN A 6 -9.49 -18.86 0.29
CA ASN A 6 -8.29 -18.35 -0.37
C ASN A 6 -7.47 -19.40 -1.13
N ILE A 7 -7.68 -20.70 -0.86
CA ILE A 7 -6.84 -21.76 -1.44
C ILE A 7 -7.63 -22.70 -2.37
N LEU A 8 -8.95 -22.82 -2.19
CA LEU A 8 -9.78 -23.72 -2.99
C LEU A 8 -10.53 -23.00 -4.13
N GLY A 9 -10.58 -21.66 -4.11
CA GLY A 9 -11.53 -20.93 -4.93
C GLY A 9 -12.95 -21.07 -4.37
N ILE A 10 -13.73 -19.99 -4.46
CA ILE A 10 -15.07 -19.89 -3.85
C ILE A 10 -15.98 -21.05 -4.28
N ASP A 11 -15.94 -21.44 -5.56
CA ASP A 11 -16.79 -22.50 -6.12
C ASP A 11 -16.51 -23.89 -5.54
N GLU A 12 -15.25 -24.23 -5.26
CA GLU A 12 -14.88 -25.55 -4.72
C GLU A 12 -15.11 -25.61 -3.21
N PHE A 13 -14.90 -24.48 -2.52
CA PHE A 13 -15.27 -24.33 -1.12
C PHE A 13 -16.79 -24.42 -0.91
N GLU A 14 -17.60 -23.74 -1.72
CA GLU A 14 -19.07 -23.84 -1.66
C GLU A 14 -19.55 -25.29 -1.93
N ARG A 15 -18.95 -25.99 -2.90
CA ARG A 15 -19.22 -27.41 -3.15
C ARG A 15 -18.92 -28.27 -1.93
N MET A 16 -17.85 -27.98 -1.19
CA MET A 16 -17.50 -28.72 0.02
C MET A 16 -18.42 -28.41 1.20
N LEU A 17 -18.88 -27.16 1.35
CA LEU A 17 -19.90 -26.80 2.35
C LEU A 17 -21.22 -27.55 2.15
N THR A 18 -21.62 -27.81 0.90
CA THR A 18 -22.86 -28.58 0.62
C THR A 18 -22.81 -30.03 1.10
N LYS A 19 -21.62 -30.61 1.30
CA LYS A 19 -21.46 -31.99 1.79
C LYS A 19 -21.58 -32.12 3.32
N LYS A 20 -21.67 -31.02 4.08
CA LYS A 20 -21.83 -31.01 5.55
C LYS A 20 -20.78 -31.87 6.31
N GLU A 21 -19.61 -32.11 5.74
CA GLU A 21 -18.51 -32.69 6.51
C GLU A 21 -17.90 -31.62 7.41
N PRO A 22 -17.58 -31.92 8.69
CA PRO A 22 -16.90 -30.98 9.56
C PRO A 22 -15.49 -30.74 9.02
N LEU A 23 -15.32 -29.61 8.34
CA LEU A 23 -14.04 -29.19 7.81
C LEU A 23 -13.20 -28.60 8.96
N ASP A 24 -12.52 -29.46 9.71
CA ASP A 24 -11.44 -29.01 10.58
C ASP A 24 -10.29 -28.42 9.75
N GLU A 25 -9.46 -27.59 10.40
CA GLU A 25 -8.39 -26.84 9.73
C GLU A 25 -7.43 -27.76 8.95
N CYS A 26 -7.19 -28.99 9.44
CA CYS A 26 -6.35 -29.98 8.78
C CYS A 26 -6.99 -30.50 7.48
N ASN A 27 -8.28 -30.84 7.51
CA ASN A 27 -8.99 -31.31 6.32
C ASN A 27 -9.10 -30.21 5.25
N ALA A 28 -9.31 -28.95 5.66
CA ALA A 28 -9.30 -27.81 4.76
C ALA A 28 -7.94 -27.66 4.06
N ALA A 29 -6.85 -27.68 4.84
CA ALA A 29 -5.49 -27.54 4.31
C ALA A 29 -5.11 -28.70 3.37
N ALA A 30 -5.52 -29.93 3.70
CA ALA A 30 -5.24 -31.10 2.87
C ALA A 30 -5.95 -31.03 1.50
N LEU A 31 -7.20 -30.58 1.48
CA LEU A 31 -7.96 -30.43 0.23
C LEU A 31 -7.41 -29.29 -0.63
N ALA A 32 -7.06 -28.17 -0.01
CA ALA A 32 -6.36 -27.05 -0.61
C ALA A 32 -5.04 -27.47 -1.28
N LEU A 33 -4.21 -28.24 -0.57
CA LEU A 33 -2.97 -28.78 -1.13
C LEU A 33 -3.25 -29.67 -2.33
N LYS A 34 -4.22 -30.58 -2.20
CA LYS A 34 -4.57 -31.53 -3.26
C LYS A 34 -5.06 -30.83 -4.55
N ALA A 35 -5.83 -29.76 -4.43
CA ALA A 35 -6.34 -29.00 -5.58
C ALA A 35 -5.21 -28.34 -6.40
N ASN A 36 -4.09 -27.99 -5.76
CA ASN A 36 -2.95 -27.38 -6.45
C ASN A 36 -2.09 -28.42 -7.19
N LEU A 37 -2.14 -29.69 -6.79
CA LEU A 37 -1.29 -30.73 -7.35
C LEU A 37 -1.70 -31.11 -8.77
N ASN A 38 -0.71 -31.35 -9.62
CA ASN A 38 -0.82 -32.06 -10.88
C ASN A 38 -0.10 -33.42 -10.75
N GLU A 39 -0.82 -34.43 -10.29
CA GLU A 39 -0.29 -35.79 -10.07
C GLU A 39 0.12 -36.52 -11.37
N SER A 40 -0.09 -35.91 -12.55
CA SER A 40 0.36 -36.46 -13.83
C SER A 40 1.84 -36.16 -14.14
N VAL A 41 2.49 -35.30 -13.35
CA VAL A 41 3.90 -34.92 -13.49
C VAL A 41 4.73 -35.64 -12.42
N ASP A 42 5.89 -36.18 -12.77
CA ASP A 42 6.79 -36.75 -11.76
C ASP A 42 7.47 -35.62 -10.97
N PRO A 43 7.32 -35.55 -9.64
CA PRO A 43 7.97 -34.53 -8.82
C PRO A 43 9.51 -34.59 -8.84
N CYS A 44 10.11 -35.73 -9.20
CA CYS A 44 11.56 -35.85 -9.36
C CYS A 44 12.06 -35.19 -10.66
N ASP A 45 11.17 -34.98 -11.64
CA ASP A 45 11.49 -34.35 -12.92
C ASP A 45 11.15 -32.84 -12.92
N ASP A 46 9.92 -32.48 -12.50
CA ASP A 46 9.47 -31.08 -12.40
C ASP A 46 8.54 -30.90 -11.19
N PHE A 47 9.15 -30.57 -10.05
CA PHE A 47 8.43 -30.34 -8.81
C PHE A 47 7.47 -29.15 -8.88
N TYR A 48 7.75 -28.14 -9.70
CA TYR A 48 6.89 -26.96 -9.80
C TYR A 48 5.58 -27.31 -10.49
N SER A 49 5.65 -27.93 -11.67
CA SER A 49 4.45 -28.37 -12.38
C SER A 49 3.66 -29.41 -11.58
N TYR A 50 4.33 -30.31 -10.85
CA TYR A 50 3.64 -31.24 -9.93
C TYR A 50 2.92 -30.50 -8.79
N ALA A 51 3.55 -29.51 -8.16
CA ALA A 51 3.00 -28.86 -6.96
C ALA A 51 1.97 -27.77 -7.26
N CYS A 52 2.07 -27.10 -8.41
CA CYS A 52 1.29 -25.90 -8.76
C CYS A 52 0.46 -26.04 -10.05
N GLY A 53 0.66 -27.09 -10.84
CA GLY A 53 0.01 -27.21 -12.15
C GLY A 53 -1.52 -27.29 -12.09
N GLY A 54 -2.10 -27.78 -10.97
CA GLY A 54 -3.55 -27.73 -10.74
C GLY A 54 -4.06 -26.31 -10.48
N TRP A 55 -3.27 -25.50 -9.78
CA TRP A 55 -3.55 -24.09 -9.54
C TRP A 55 -3.50 -23.28 -10.85
N GLU A 56 -2.47 -23.47 -11.67
CA GLU A 56 -2.33 -22.78 -12.96
C GLU A 56 -3.47 -23.14 -13.93
N ALA A 57 -3.94 -24.39 -13.91
CA ALA A 57 -5.04 -24.84 -14.75
C ALA A 57 -6.40 -24.25 -14.32
N SER A 58 -6.55 -23.89 -13.04
CA SER A 58 -7.80 -23.37 -12.47
C SER A 58 -7.85 -21.85 -12.36
N HIS A 59 -6.70 -21.16 -12.37
CA HIS A 59 -6.61 -19.72 -12.17
C HIS A 59 -6.08 -19.00 -13.42
N THR A 60 -6.96 -18.31 -14.13
CA THR A 60 -6.58 -17.40 -15.20
C THR A 60 -6.26 -16.03 -14.65
N ILE A 61 -5.23 -15.37 -15.20
CA ILE A 61 -4.91 -13.98 -14.85
C ILE A 61 -6.03 -13.07 -15.39
N PRO A 62 -6.76 -12.33 -14.52
CA PRO A 62 -7.77 -11.36 -14.94
C PRO A 62 -7.17 -10.15 -15.68
N ASP A 63 -7.98 -9.45 -16.47
CA ASP A 63 -7.56 -8.31 -17.31
C ASP A 63 -7.00 -7.11 -16.52
N ASP A 64 -7.38 -6.97 -15.26
CA ASP A 64 -6.93 -5.91 -14.35
C ASP A 64 -5.62 -6.26 -13.63
N ARG A 65 -5.03 -7.42 -13.90
CA ARG A 65 -3.84 -7.92 -13.18
C ARG A 65 -2.70 -8.31 -14.10
N LEU A 66 -1.49 -8.13 -13.59
CA LEU A 66 -0.26 -8.59 -14.25
C LEU A 66 0.14 -10.00 -13.84
N ASN A 67 -0.33 -10.48 -12.69
CA ASN A 67 -0.13 -11.84 -12.20
C ASN A 67 -1.18 -12.16 -11.12
N VAL A 68 -1.40 -13.46 -10.89
CA VAL A 68 -2.18 -13.99 -9.77
C VAL A 68 -1.31 -15.01 -9.06
N ASN A 69 -1.36 -15.02 -7.74
CA ASN A 69 -0.74 -16.02 -6.88
C ASN A 69 -1.42 -15.94 -5.51
N ASN A 70 -1.06 -16.85 -4.60
CA ASN A 70 -1.64 -16.92 -3.26
C ASN A 70 -1.43 -15.64 -2.42
N TYR A 71 -0.35 -14.87 -2.65
CA TYR A 71 -0.12 -13.62 -1.94
C TYR A 71 -1.11 -12.54 -2.38
N ASN A 72 -1.33 -12.39 -3.69
CA ASN A 72 -2.25 -11.38 -4.20
C ASN A 72 -3.69 -11.70 -3.80
N ILE A 73 -4.09 -12.98 -3.83
CA ILE A 73 -5.40 -13.42 -3.34
C ILE A 73 -5.55 -13.06 -1.86
N LEU A 74 -4.54 -13.34 -1.04
CA LEU A 74 -4.57 -12.98 0.38
C LEU A 74 -4.68 -11.45 0.58
N ASP A 75 -3.94 -10.67 -0.19
CA ASP A 75 -3.96 -9.20 -0.11
C ASP A 75 -5.32 -8.62 -0.49
N ASP A 76 -5.99 -9.19 -1.50
CA ASP A 76 -7.37 -8.81 -1.87
C ASP A 76 -8.33 -9.04 -0.71
N ASN A 77 -8.29 -10.22 -0.10
CA ASN A 77 -9.18 -10.56 1.01
C ASN A 77 -8.95 -9.67 2.23
N ILE A 78 -7.69 -9.33 2.51
CA ILE A 78 -7.35 -8.39 3.58
C ILE A 78 -7.89 -6.99 3.23
N SER A 79 -7.73 -6.56 1.99
CA SER A 79 -8.23 -5.27 1.50
C SER A 79 -9.75 -5.19 1.56
N GLU A 80 -10.46 -6.26 1.20
CA GLU A 80 -11.91 -6.38 1.34
C GLU A 80 -12.35 -6.32 2.79
N PHE A 81 -11.69 -7.07 3.68
CA PHE A 81 -11.98 -7.03 5.11
C PHE A 81 -11.84 -5.60 5.68
N PHE A 82 -10.78 -4.87 5.30
CA PHE A 82 -10.60 -3.48 5.71
C PHE A 82 -11.66 -2.57 5.12
N ARG A 83 -11.97 -2.72 3.83
CA ARG A 83 -13.04 -1.97 3.16
C ARG A 83 -14.37 -2.13 3.89
N GLU A 84 -14.78 -3.37 4.16
CA GLU A 84 -16.01 -3.66 4.90
C GLU A 84 -15.98 -3.05 6.29
N SER A 85 -14.93 -3.32 7.07
CA SER A 85 -14.78 -2.81 8.43
C SER A 85 -14.84 -1.29 8.51
N LEU A 86 -14.14 -0.58 7.62
CA LEU A 86 -14.08 0.88 7.60
C LEU A 86 -15.37 1.53 7.08
N THR A 87 -16.20 0.81 6.34
CA THR A 87 -17.46 1.32 5.76
C THR A 87 -18.70 0.95 6.57
N GLN A 88 -18.56 0.15 7.64
CA GLN A 88 -19.66 -0.18 8.54
C GLN A 88 -20.42 1.08 9.00
N THR A 89 -21.75 0.96 9.10
CA THR A 89 -22.64 2.03 9.54
C THR A 89 -23.61 1.48 10.59
N PRO A 90 -23.62 2.01 11.83
CA PRO A 90 -22.76 3.08 12.33
C PRO A 90 -21.32 2.58 12.57
N PHE A 91 -20.32 3.32 12.08
CA PHE A 91 -18.93 3.06 12.43
C PHE A 91 -18.68 3.57 13.85
N LYS A 92 -18.17 2.70 14.73
CA LYS A 92 -17.84 3.07 16.10
C LYS A 92 -16.44 2.57 16.44
N SER A 93 -15.58 3.48 16.85
CA SER A 93 -14.25 3.17 17.37
C SER A 93 -13.96 3.98 18.62
N ASP A 94 -13.21 3.40 19.53
CA ASP A 94 -12.71 4.08 20.73
C ASP A 94 -11.45 4.92 20.43
N SER A 95 -10.91 4.86 19.21
CA SER A 95 -9.72 5.58 18.77
C SER A 95 -10.02 6.62 17.70
N ASN A 96 -9.67 7.88 17.96
CA ASN A 96 -9.79 8.97 16.99
C ASN A 96 -9.01 8.69 15.69
N ALA A 97 -7.85 8.04 15.77
CA ALA A 97 -7.06 7.71 14.59
C ALA A 97 -7.79 6.74 13.66
N VAL A 98 -8.51 5.76 14.24
CA VAL A 98 -9.29 4.78 13.49
C VAL A 98 -10.56 5.42 12.91
N THR A 99 -11.17 6.36 13.64
CA THR A 99 -12.26 7.19 13.10
C THR A 99 -11.80 8.01 11.89
N TYR A 100 -10.66 8.70 11.98
CA TYR A 100 -10.12 9.45 10.84
C TYR A 100 -9.78 8.56 9.64
N ALA A 101 -9.23 7.36 9.87
CA ALA A 101 -8.99 6.39 8.80
C ALA A 101 -10.30 5.98 8.10
N SER A 102 -11.38 5.73 8.85
CA SER A 102 -12.70 5.43 8.29
C SER A 102 -13.26 6.59 7.48
N ASP A 103 -13.22 7.80 8.02
CA ASP A 103 -13.74 9.01 7.35
C ASP A 103 -12.97 9.29 6.06
N PHE A 104 -11.64 9.18 6.11
CA PHE A 104 -10.77 9.33 4.94
C PHE A 104 -11.07 8.27 3.88
N PHE A 105 -11.21 7.00 4.29
CA PHE A 105 -11.53 5.91 3.38
C PHE A 105 -12.90 6.10 2.71
N LYS A 106 -13.93 6.48 3.48
CA LYS A 106 -15.27 6.78 2.95
C LYS A 106 -15.26 7.92 1.94
N ALA A 107 -14.49 8.98 2.22
CA ALA A 107 -14.33 10.09 1.29
C ALA A 107 -13.60 9.69 -0.01
N CYS A 108 -12.71 8.69 0.06
CA CYS A 108 -11.97 8.18 -1.10
C CYS A 108 -12.86 7.35 -2.05
N ILE A 109 -13.71 6.48 -1.50
CA ILE A 109 -14.56 5.57 -2.29
C ILE A 109 -15.86 6.21 -2.79
N ASP A 110 -16.22 7.40 -2.30
CA ASP A 110 -17.41 8.15 -2.73
C ASP A 110 -17.18 8.81 -4.10
N GLU A 111 -17.39 8.01 -5.14
CA GLU A 111 -17.23 8.45 -6.53
C GLU A 111 -18.26 9.50 -6.94
N GLU A 112 -19.48 9.47 -6.40
CA GLU A 112 -20.53 10.43 -6.74
C GLU A 112 -20.13 11.84 -6.33
N THR A 113 -19.69 12.01 -5.08
CA THR A 113 -19.20 13.30 -4.59
C THR A 113 -17.92 13.72 -5.29
N ARG A 114 -17.00 12.78 -5.56
CA ARG A 114 -15.74 13.04 -6.28
C ARG A 114 -16.02 13.58 -7.69
N ASP A 115 -16.88 12.91 -8.43
CA ASP A 115 -17.16 13.21 -9.83
C ASP A 115 -18.02 14.47 -9.96
N ALA A 116 -18.94 14.72 -9.00
CA ALA A 116 -19.69 15.97 -8.92
C ALA A 116 -18.81 17.20 -8.67
N ARG A 117 -17.72 17.06 -7.89
CA ARG A 117 -16.71 18.13 -7.70
C ARG A 117 -15.83 18.31 -8.94
N GLY A 118 -15.61 17.24 -9.68
CA GLY A 118 -14.77 17.21 -10.87
C GLY A 118 -13.36 17.75 -10.60
N MET A 119 -12.78 18.45 -11.58
CA MET A 119 -11.43 19.00 -11.46
C MET A 119 -11.37 20.33 -10.68
N THR A 120 -12.49 20.80 -10.13
CA THR A 120 -12.58 22.14 -9.51
C THR A 120 -11.56 22.29 -8.38
N THR A 121 -11.54 21.34 -7.44
CA THR A 121 -10.60 21.34 -6.30
C THR A 121 -9.14 21.33 -6.77
N VAL A 122 -8.82 20.57 -7.81
CA VAL A 122 -7.46 20.46 -8.36
C VAL A 122 -7.06 21.76 -9.05
N ILE A 123 -7.94 22.36 -9.85
CA ILE A 123 -7.68 23.64 -10.52
C ILE A 123 -7.47 24.75 -9.49
N GLU A 124 -8.29 24.81 -8.43
CA GLU A 124 -8.13 25.78 -7.34
C GLU A 124 -6.81 25.58 -6.58
N ALA A 125 -6.42 24.33 -6.31
CA ALA A 125 -5.14 24.00 -5.69
C ALA A 125 -3.96 24.42 -6.57
N LEU A 126 -4.07 24.21 -7.89
CA LEU A 126 -3.06 24.64 -8.86
C LEU A 126 -2.99 26.16 -8.96
N ASP A 127 -4.12 26.84 -9.14
CA ASP A 127 -4.18 28.30 -9.25
C ASP A 127 -3.63 28.98 -7.99
N SER A 128 -3.96 28.45 -6.82
CA SER A 128 -3.44 28.97 -5.56
C SER A 128 -1.93 28.71 -5.37
N SER A 129 -1.32 27.86 -6.19
CA SER A 129 0.12 27.52 -6.15
C SER A 129 0.91 28.13 -7.32
N GLY A 130 0.31 29.10 -8.02
CA GLY A 130 0.90 29.82 -9.15
C GLY A 130 0.25 29.51 -10.51
N GLY A 131 -0.55 28.45 -10.58
CA GLY A 131 -1.22 27.96 -11.79
C GLY A 131 -0.34 27.02 -12.63
N TRP A 132 -0.95 26.37 -13.62
CA TRP A 132 -0.25 25.48 -14.56
C TRP A 132 -0.39 26.00 -16.00
N PRO A 133 0.71 26.39 -16.68
CA PRO A 133 0.67 26.96 -18.03
C PRO A 133 -0.11 26.16 -19.09
N ILE A 134 -0.11 24.83 -18.99
CA ILE A 134 -0.75 23.93 -19.98
C ILE A 134 -2.29 24.09 -19.98
N LEU A 135 -2.89 24.57 -18.89
CA LEU A 135 -4.35 24.68 -18.77
C LEU A 135 -4.95 25.88 -19.52
N GLY A 136 -4.14 26.66 -20.27
CA GLY A 136 -4.62 27.77 -21.12
C GLY A 136 -5.19 28.97 -20.36
N ARG A 137 -5.28 28.90 -19.02
CA ARG A 137 -5.70 29.96 -18.09
C ARG A 137 -4.53 30.84 -17.64
N TRP A 138 -3.36 30.61 -18.22
CA TRP A 138 -2.14 31.35 -17.99
C TRP A 138 -2.22 32.68 -18.74
N GLY A 139 -2.64 33.74 -18.05
CA GLY A 139 -2.78 35.06 -18.66
C GLY A 139 -1.44 35.59 -19.19
N ALA A 140 -1.48 36.38 -20.27
CA ALA A 140 -0.28 36.91 -20.95
C ALA A 140 0.67 37.75 -20.07
N ASN A 141 0.21 38.16 -18.87
CA ASN A 141 1.02 38.89 -17.88
C ASN A 141 1.53 37.99 -16.74
N ARG A 142 1.07 36.74 -16.58
CA ARG A 142 1.54 35.82 -15.54
C ARG A 142 3.00 35.43 -15.76
N ASP A 143 3.47 35.25 -16.99
CA ASP A 143 4.90 34.97 -17.26
C ASP A 143 5.84 36.07 -16.71
N LYS A 144 5.36 37.31 -16.62
CA LYS A 144 6.13 38.46 -16.13
C LYS A 144 5.93 38.72 -14.63
N GLN A 145 4.88 38.18 -14.03
CA GLN A 145 4.53 38.33 -12.62
C GLN A 145 4.88 37.08 -11.81
N PHE A 146 5.06 35.94 -12.47
CA PHE A 146 5.43 34.68 -11.85
C PHE A 146 6.91 34.74 -11.47
N GLU A 147 7.19 34.92 -10.18
CA GLU A 147 8.49 34.59 -9.65
C GLU A 147 8.48 33.16 -9.12
N TRP A 148 9.53 32.38 -9.39
CA TRP A 148 9.74 31.08 -8.76
C TRP A 148 9.71 31.16 -7.22
N LYS A 149 9.96 32.36 -6.68
CA LYS A 149 9.83 32.66 -5.25
C LYS A 149 8.39 32.59 -4.74
N ASP A 150 7.41 32.90 -5.58
CA ASP A 150 5.99 32.85 -5.24
C ASP A 150 5.41 31.42 -5.38
N SER A 151 6.14 30.53 -6.05
CA SER A 151 5.95 29.08 -6.02
C SER A 151 6.76 28.37 -4.93
N LEU A 152 7.50 29.11 -4.08
CA LEU A 152 8.20 28.49 -2.96
C LEU A 152 7.19 27.88 -1.98
N LEU A 153 7.54 26.68 -1.50
CA LEU A 153 6.83 25.85 -0.53
C LEU A 153 5.95 26.68 0.43
N ASN A 154 4.64 26.57 0.25
CA ASN A 154 3.69 27.16 1.19
C ASN A 154 3.55 26.21 2.38
N GLY A 155 4.22 26.52 3.48
CA GLY A 155 4.25 25.69 4.70
C GLY A 155 2.89 25.37 5.33
N ASN A 156 1.82 26.09 4.97
CA ASN A 156 0.46 25.76 5.40
C ASN A 156 -0.22 24.73 4.46
N LYS A 157 0.20 24.69 3.19
CA LYS A 157 -0.28 23.71 2.20
C LYS A 157 0.54 22.43 2.18
N THR A 158 1.84 22.52 2.45
CA THR A 158 2.76 21.38 2.54
C THR A 158 2.78 20.77 3.94
N LEU A 159 2.08 21.38 4.89
CA LEU A 159 2.04 20.99 6.30
C LEU A 159 1.84 19.48 6.52
N GLY A 160 0.94 18.85 5.75
CA GLY A 160 0.66 17.41 5.87
C GLY A 160 1.85 16.54 5.46
N GLU A 161 2.45 16.83 4.30
CA GLU A 161 3.64 16.15 3.78
C GLU A 161 4.84 16.44 4.69
N ASP A 162 5.06 17.69 5.09
CA ASP A 162 6.13 18.10 5.99
C ASP A 162 6.00 17.42 7.36
N ILE A 163 4.79 17.24 7.90
CA ILE A 163 4.57 16.51 9.15
C ILE A 163 4.87 15.01 8.98
N ALA A 164 4.47 14.41 7.86
CA ALA A 164 4.73 13.00 7.57
C ALA A 164 6.25 12.74 7.43
N ASP A 165 6.95 13.59 6.68
CA ASP A 165 8.40 13.49 6.47
C ASP A 165 9.18 13.75 7.77
N ASN A 166 8.80 14.78 8.54
CA ASN A 166 9.42 15.04 9.86
C ASN A 166 9.11 13.94 10.88
N GLY A 167 7.91 13.37 10.84
CA GLY A 167 7.50 12.23 11.65
C GLY A 167 8.35 11.00 11.34
N GLY A 168 8.50 10.67 10.06
CA GLY A 168 9.37 9.60 9.58
C GLY A 168 10.82 9.79 10.01
N LEU A 169 11.38 10.98 9.78
CA LEU A 169 12.76 11.31 10.18
C LEU A 169 12.97 11.17 11.70
N ARG A 170 12.00 11.60 12.50
CA ARG A 170 12.04 11.49 13.97
C ARG A 170 12.06 10.03 14.43
N GLU A 171 11.20 9.19 13.87
CA GLU A 171 11.16 7.78 14.25
C GLU A 171 12.39 7.02 13.73
N SER A 172 12.88 7.32 12.52
CA SER A 172 14.17 6.79 12.03
C SER A 172 15.35 7.19 12.91
N TYR A 173 15.39 8.45 13.37
CA TYR A 173 16.46 8.91 14.25
C TYR A 173 16.41 8.24 15.63
N ARG A 174 15.21 8.02 16.17
CA ARG A 174 15.02 7.24 17.40
C ARG A 174 15.51 5.81 17.25
N ALA A 175 15.16 5.14 16.15
CA ALA A 175 15.63 3.79 15.87
C ALA A 175 17.17 3.74 15.79
N PHE A 176 17.79 4.73 15.15
CA PHE A 176 19.24 4.88 15.13
C PHE A 176 19.84 5.07 16.53
N GLN A 177 19.26 5.93 17.37
CA GLN A 177 19.71 6.12 18.75
C GLN A 177 19.59 4.84 19.58
N THR A 178 18.48 4.11 19.46
CA THR A 178 18.28 2.82 20.12
C THR A 178 19.33 1.82 19.66
N HIS A 179 19.59 1.73 18.36
CA HIS A 179 20.64 0.86 17.81
C HIS A 179 22.02 1.17 18.43
N VAL A 180 22.40 2.45 18.48
CA VAL A 180 23.68 2.87 19.08
C VAL A 180 23.75 2.54 20.58
N GLN A 181 22.64 2.68 21.31
CA GLN A 181 22.58 2.30 22.73
C GLN A 181 22.71 0.79 22.94
N THR A 182 22.10 -0.01 22.07
CA THR A 182 22.09 -1.47 22.18
C THR A 182 23.38 -2.12 21.70
N TYR A 183 23.97 -1.63 20.62
CA TYR A 183 25.08 -2.29 19.92
C TYR A 183 26.38 -1.48 19.89
N GLY A 184 26.37 -0.24 20.41
CA GLY A 184 27.49 0.69 20.32
C GLY A 184 27.49 1.49 19.01
N GLU A 185 28.42 2.44 18.89
CA GLU A 185 28.52 3.25 17.68
C GLU A 185 29.00 2.41 16.47
N PRO A 186 28.38 2.58 15.29
CA PRO A 186 28.85 1.91 14.09
C PRO A 186 30.26 2.40 13.69
N PRO A 187 31.07 1.54 13.05
CA PRO A 187 32.39 1.93 12.54
C PRO A 187 32.30 3.12 11.58
N ARG A 188 33.32 3.99 11.62
CA ARG A 188 33.42 5.10 10.66
C ARG A 188 33.59 4.54 9.24
N LEU A 189 32.76 5.03 8.32
CA LEU A 189 32.83 4.64 6.92
C LEU A 189 34.12 5.15 6.26
N PRO A 190 34.78 4.33 5.43
CA PRO A 190 35.93 4.78 4.63
C PRO A 190 35.57 6.00 3.76
N HIS A 191 36.51 6.93 3.60
CA HIS A 191 36.38 8.16 2.79
C HIS A 191 35.43 9.25 3.32
N VAL A 192 34.71 9.00 4.42
CA VAL A 192 33.83 9.98 5.07
C VAL A 192 34.00 10.01 6.60
N SER A 193 35.16 9.58 7.08
CA SER A 193 35.47 9.44 8.50
C SER A 193 35.45 10.76 9.29
N GLN A 194 35.53 11.90 8.60
CA GLN A 194 35.40 13.24 9.18
C GLN A 194 34.00 13.52 9.76
N TYR A 195 32.98 12.77 9.35
CA TYR A 195 31.61 12.93 9.85
C TYR A 195 31.31 11.93 10.98
N SER A 196 30.58 12.37 12.00
CA SER A 196 30.05 11.48 13.04
C SER A 196 28.91 10.60 12.50
N PRO A 197 28.61 9.45 13.13
CA PRO A 197 27.45 8.63 12.76
C PRO A 197 26.14 9.44 12.71
N GLN A 198 25.96 10.38 13.63
CA GLN A 198 24.81 11.29 13.65
C GLN A 198 24.82 12.25 12.46
N GLN A 199 25.97 12.82 12.11
CA GLN A 199 26.10 13.69 10.93
C GLN A 199 25.85 12.90 9.64
N LEU A 200 26.36 11.67 9.54
CA LEU A 200 26.13 10.78 8.40
C LEU A 200 24.65 10.43 8.26
N PHE A 201 23.91 10.23 9.36
CA PHE A 201 22.45 10.01 9.33
C PHE A 201 21.70 11.17 8.64
N PHE A 202 21.98 12.42 9.02
CA PHE A 202 21.33 13.57 8.39
C PHE A 202 21.85 13.85 6.97
N LEU A 203 23.13 13.61 6.70
CA LEU A 203 23.69 13.73 5.35
C LEU A 203 23.12 12.69 4.39
N SER A 204 22.84 11.47 4.85
CA SER A 204 22.18 10.43 4.05
C SER A 204 20.71 10.74 3.80
N PHE A 205 20.02 11.36 4.74
CA PHE A 205 18.65 11.82 4.54
C PHE A 205 18.60 12.93 3.48
N ALA A 206 19.52 13.90 3.57
CA ALA A 206 19.61 15.02 2.63
C ALA A 206 20.10 14.62 1.23
N SER A 207 20.66 13.42 1.04
CA SER A 207 21.13 12.95 -0.28
C SER A 207 20.03 12.28 -1.12
N VAL A 208 18.86 12.04 -0.55
CA VAL A 208 17.67 11.63 -1.30
C VAL A 208 17.14 12.86 -2.04
N ARG A 209 17.35 12.90 -3.36
CA ARG A 209 16.76 13.94 -4.20
C ARG A 209 15.29 13.59 -4.46
N SER A 210 14.38 14.45 -4.01
CA SER A 210 13.03 14.58 -4.55
C SER A 210 13.02 15.31 -5.88
#